data_AF-A0A4Y2NVM8-F1
#
_entry.id   AF-A0A4Y2NVM8-F1
#
_cell.length_a   1.000
_cell.length_b   1.000
_cell.length_c   1.000
_cell.angle_alpha   90.00
_cell.angle_beta   90.00
_cell.angle_gamma   90.00
#
_symmetry.space_group_name_H-M   'P 1'
#
loop_
_entity.id
_entity.type
_entity.pdbx_description
1 polymer ?
#
loop_
_entity_poly.entity_id
_entity_poly.type
_entity_poly.pdbx_seq_one_letter_code
_entity_poly.pdbx_strand_id
1 'polypeptide(L)'
;MAASLKVCTKEEQRAVIRFLWSEDVKASEIHRRPPSQYGEVHYHVKLCFLWIEKFKSGRTSVTREEGAGRPSTSTIDYNIQQAPEMVLAKRRVTIDEVASS
;
A
#
# COMPACT_ATOMS: atom_id res chain seq x y z
N MET A 1 -7.15 5.32 35.21
CA MET A 1 -6.69 4.13 34.45
C MET A 1 -6.80 4.45 32.97
N ALA A 2 -5.72 4.31 32.20
CA ALA A 2 -5.82 4.44 30.75
C ALA A 2 -6.52 3.19 30.19
N ALA A 3 -7.55 3.37 29.38
CA ALA A 3 -8.25 2.26 28.73
C ALA A 3 -7.36 1.70 27.61
N SER A 4 -7.27 0.37 27.51
CA SER A 4 -6.61 -0.32 26.40
C SER A 4 -7.61 -0.51 25.26
N LEU A 5 -7.23 -0.15 24.04
CA LEU A 5 -8.00 -0.49 22.84
C LEU A 5 -7.73 -1.98 22.57
N LYS A 6 -8.65 -2.86 22.98
CA LYS A 6 -8.49 -4.32 22.91
C LYS A 6 -8.09 -4.84 21.51
N VAL A 7 -8.45 -4.10 20.46
CA VAL A 7 -8.03 -4.33 19.07
C VAL A 7 -7.84 -2.95 18.44
N CYS A 8 -6.63 -2.65 17.97
CA CYS A 8 -6.37 -1.44 17.20
C CYS A 8 -5.93 -1.80 15.78
N THR A 9 -6.64 -1.27 14.79
CA THR A 9 -6.33 -1.45 13.37
C THR A 9 -5.07 -0.69 12.98
N LYS A 10 -4.47 -1.07 11.85
CA LYS A 10 -3.27 -0.38 11.32
C LYS A 10 -3.60 1.07 10.95
N GLU A 11 -4.82 1.32 10.47
CA GLU A 11 -5.34 2.62 10.06
C GLU A 11 -5.53 3.55 11.26
N GLU A 12 -6.07 3.05 12.38
CA GLU A 12 -6.18 3.81 13.64
C GLU A 12 -4.80 4.22 14.18
N GLN A 13 -3.82 3.29 14.16
CA GLN A 13 -2.45 3.61 14.58
C GLN A 13 -1.82 4.70 13.70
N ARG A 14 -2.02 4.63 12.38
CA ARG A 14 -1.56 5.67 11.45
C ARG A 14 -2.27 7.01 11.69
N ALA A 15 -3.56 6.99 12.03
CA ALA A 15 -4.31 8.19 12.36
C ALA A 15 -3.75 8.87 13.62
N VAL A 16 -3.41 8.08 14.66
CA VAL A 16 -2.76 8.60 15.87
C VAL A 16 -1.37 9.15 15.55
N ILE A 17 -0.56 8.45 14.74
CA ILE A 17 0.74 8.96 14.30
C ILE A 17 0.59 10.29 13.57
N ARG A 18 -0.39 10.41 12.67
CA ARG A 18 -0.68 11.64 11.91
C ARG A 18 -1.06 12.79 12.84
N PHE A 19 -1.94 12.53 13.80
CA PHE A 19 -2.38 13.49 14.79
C PHE A 19 -1.20 13.99 15.64
N LEU A 20 -0.43 13.09 16.23
CA LEU A 20 0.71 13.44 17.07
C LEU A 20 1.81 14.15 16.29
N TRP A 21 2.05 13.76 15.03
CA TRP A 21 2.96 14.49 14.16
C TRP A 21 2.47 15.92 13.89
N SER A 22 1.17 16.14 13.69
CA SER A 22 0.60 17.48 13.51
C SER A 22 0.65 18.36 14.77
N GLU A 23 0.76 17.74 15.95
CA GLU A 23 1.04 18.43 17.23
C GLU A 23 2.53 18.71 17.46
N ASP A 24 3.38 18.48 16.45
CA ASP A 24 4.85 18.62 16.51
C ASP A 24 5.53 17.69 17.55
N VAL A 25 4.88 16.58 17.89
CA VAL A 25 5.48 15.56 18.77
C VAL A 25 6.63 14.87 18.06
N LYS A 26 7.77 14.73 18.74
CA LYS A 26 8.95 14.06 18.19
C LYS A 26 8.65 12.61 17.86
N ALA A 27 9.14 12.14 16.71
CA ALA A 27 8.97 10.75 16.27
C ALA A 27 9.42 9.70 17.32
N SER A 28 10.46 10.01 18.09
CA SER A 28 10.95 9.18 19.19
C SER A 28 9.93 9.03 20.33
N GLU A 29 9.15 10.07 20.61
CA GLU A 29 8.10 10.08 21.62
C GLU A 29 6.84 9.38 21.12
N ILE A 30 6.52 9.56 19.83
CA ILE A 30 5.42 8.84 19.15
C ILE A 30 5.65 7.32 19.23
N HIS A 31 6.85 6.84 18.92
CA HIS A 31 7.16 5.41 19.02
C HIS A 31 7.16 4.89 20.48
N ARG A 32 7.53 5.72 21.45
CA ARG A 32 7.54 5.34 22.88
C ARG A 32 6.14 5.28 23.49
N ARG A 33 5.10 5.73 22.78
CA ARG A 33 3.71 5.60 23.24
C ARG A 33 3.41 4.13 23.55
N PRO A 34 2.75 3.83 24.69
CA PRO A 34 2.69 2.46 25.19
C PRO A 34 2.01 1.52 24.18
N PRO A 35 2.68 0.42 23.76
CA PRO A 35 2.05 -0.64 22.98
C PRO A 35 0.81 -1.23 23.66
N SER A 36 0.71 -1.10 25.00
CA SER A 36 -0.45 -1.51 25.79
C SER A 36 -1.76 -0.82 25.40
N GLN A 37 -1.70 0.32 24.70
CA GLN A 37 -2.89 0.98 24.14
C GLN A 37 -3.36 0.35 22.83
N TYR A 38 -2.47 -0.26 22.05
CA TYR A 38 -2.75 -0.78 20.70
C TYR A 38 -3.01 -2.29 20.65
N GLY A 39 -2.74 -3.00 21.74
CA GLY A 39 -2.86 -4.46 21.82
C GLY A 39 -1.62 -5.17 21.27
N GLU A 40 -1.77 -6.45 20.90
CA GLU A 40 -0.67 -7.32 20.46
C GLU A 40 -0.02 -6.82 19.15
N VAL A 41 -0.83 -6.26 18.25
CA VAL A 41 -0.38 -5.76 16.95
C VAL A 41 -0.09 -4.27 17.04
N HIS A 42 1.19 -3.90 17.13
CA HIS A 42 1.63 -2.51 17.13
C HIS A 42 2.67 -2.23 16.04
N TYR A 43 2.77 -0.98 15.60
CA TYR A 43 3.76 -0.58 14.60
C TYR A 43 5.18 -0.65 15.17
N HIS A 44 6.05 -1.38 14.47
CA HIS A 44 7.49 -1.32 14.73
C HIS A 44 8.04 0.08 14.43
N VAL A 45 9.07 0.50 15.17
CA VAL A 45 9.84 1.76 15.02
C VAL A 45 9.89 2.25 13.57
N LYS A 46 10.46 1.42 12.67
CA LYS A 46 10.67 1.73 11.25
C LYS A 46 9.38 2.16 10.53
N LEU A 47 8.26 1.52 10.81
CA LEU A 47 6.99 1.87 10.18
C LEU A 47 6.46 3.20 10.69
N CYS A 48 6.63 3.52 11.98
CA CYS A 48 6.27 4.84 12.51
C CYS A 48 7.02 5.96 11.78
N PHE A 49 8.35 5.82 11.63
CA PHE A 49 9.16 6.79 10.90
C PHE A 49 8.75 6.93 9.43
N LEU A 50 8.50 5.81 8.74
CA LEU A 50 8.03 5.80 7.36
C LEU A 50 6.71 6.57 7.20
N TRP A 51 5.76 6.40 8.12
CA TRP A 51 4.49 7.13 8.06
C TRP A 51 4.65 8.61 8.36
N ILE A 52 5.50 8.98 9.33
CA ILE A 52 5.83 10.39 9.59
C ILE A 52 6.44 11.03 8.34
N GLU A 53 7.35 10.34 7.65
CA GLU A 53 7.93 10.83 6.39
C GLU A 53 6.88 11.01 5.30
N LYS A 54 5.96 10.05 5.14
CA LYS A 54 4.83 10.16 4.21
C LYS A 54 3.93 11.37 4.54
N PHE A 55 3.67 11.64 5.81
CA PHE A 55 2.88 12.81 6.20
C PHE A 55 3.64 14.11 5.94
N LYS A 56 4.96 14.14 6.19
CA LYS A 56 5.83 15.26 5.81
C LYS A 56 5.86 15.50 4.30
N SER A 57 5.77 14.46 3.49
CA SER A 57 5.68 14.58 2.02
C SER A 57 4.30 15.00 1.51
N GLY A 58 3.37 15.40 2.40
CA GLY A 58 2.05 15.91 2.04
C GLY A 58 0.96 14.85 1.92
N ARG A 59 1.23 13.57 2.26
CA ARG A 59 0.19 12.55 2.27
C ARG A 59 -0.84 12.85 3.36
N THR A 60 -2.13 12.81 3.03
CA THR A 60 -3.21 12.98 4.01
C THR A 60 -3.91 11.68 4.37
N SER A 61 -3.91 10.69 3.48
CA SER A 61 -4.57 9.40 3.68
C SER A 61 -3.81 8.49 4.67
N VAL A 62 -4.57 7.88 5.58
CA VAL A 62 -4.11 6.83 6.51
C VAL A 62 -4.27 5.42 5.93
N THR A 63 -4.98 5.28 4.82
CA THR A 63 -5.16 3.99 4.15
C THR A 63 -3.96 3.66 3.28
N ARG A 64 -3.77 2.35 3.04
CA ARG A 64 -2.84 1.89 2.01
C ARG A 64 -3.41 2.34 0.67
N GLU A 65 -2.64 3.12 -0.08
CA GLU A 65 -2.95 3.33 -1.49
C GLU A 65 -2.80 1.99 -2.19
N GLU A 66 -3.74 1.66 -3.07
CA GLU A 66 -3.58 0.59 -4.02
C GLU A 66 -2.31 0.91 -4.81
N GLY A 67 -1.23 0.15 -4.52
CA GLY A 67 -0.02 0.29 -5.29
C GLY A 67 -0.39 -0.02 -6.74
N ALA A 68 0.13 0.77 -7.68
CA ALA A 68 0.19 0.34 -9.06
C ALA A 68 0.87 -1.02 -9.04
N GLY A 69 0.10 -2.09 -9.20
CA GLY A 69 0.64 -3.42 -9.34
C GLY A 69 1.59 -3.44 -10.52
N ARG A 70 2.31 -4.54 -10.72
CA ARG A 70 3.02 -4.72 -11.98
C ARG A 70 1.97 -4.61 -13.11
N PRO A 71 2.08 -3.64 -14.03
CA PRO A 71 1.14 -3.56 -15.14
C PRO A 71 1.24 -4.88 -15.90
N SER A 72 0.10 -5.55 -16.03
CA SER A 72 0.03 -6.80 -16.76
C SER A 72 0.27 -6.48 -18.22
N THR A 73 1.40 -6.94 -18.77
CA THR A 73 1.73 -6.70 -20.18
C THR A 73 0.71 -7.35 -21.11
N SER A 74 0.08 -8.45 -20.70
CA SER A 74 -0.96 -9.11 -21.50
C SER A 74 -2.26 -8.32 -21.63
N THR A 75 -2.53 -7.38 -20.72
CA THR A 75 -3.78 -6.62 -20.67
C THR A 75 -3.65 -5.21 -21.24
N ILE A 76 -2.53 -4.90 -21.90
CA ILE A 76 -2.34 -3.64 -22.61
C ILE A 76 -3.18 -3.69 -23.89
N ASP A 77 -3.88 -2.59 -24.21
CA ASP A 77 -4.78 -2.49 -25.37
C ASP A 77 -4.14 -2.97 -26.69
N TYR A 78 -2.84 -2.67 -26.87
CA TYR A 78 -2.05 -3.16 -27.99
C TYR A 78 -2.06 -4.70 -28.09
N ASN A 79 -1.76 -5.40 -26.99
CA ASN A 79 -1.72 -6.88 -26.97
C ASN A 79 -3.12 -7.49 -27.10
N ILE A 80 -4.15 -6.82 -26.56
CA ILE A 80 -5.56 -7.23 -26.72
C ILE A 80 -6.00 -7.14 -28.19
N GLN A 81 -5.50 -6.15 -28.94
CA GLN A 81 -5.82 -5.97 -30.37
C GLN A 81 -4.96 -6.84 -31.30
N GLN A 82 -3.69 -7.06 -30.98
CA GLN A 82 -2.79 -7.88 -31.81
C GLN A 82 -3.15 -9.36 -31.83
N ALA A 83 -3.56 -9.93 -30.69
CA ALA A 83 -3.92 -11.34 -30.60
C ALA A 83 -5.01 -11.79 -31.60
N PRO A 84 -6.16 -11.09 -31.74
CA PRO A 84 -7.18 -11.47 -32.72
C PRO A 84 -6.71 -11.22 -34.17
N GLU A 85 -5.89 -10.20 -34.44
CA GLU A 85 -5.33 -9.96 -35.77
C GLU A 85 -4.45 -11.13 -36.23
N MET A 86 -3.60 -11.66 -35.34
CA MET A 86 -2.77 -12.83 -35.63
C MET A 86 -3.60 -14.08 -35.94
N VAL A 87 -4.71 -14.29 -35.21
CA VAL A 87 -5.64 -15.41 -35.42
C VAL A 87 -6.39 -15.29 -36.74
N LEU A 88 -6.82 -14.08 -37.10
CA LEU A 88 -7.50 -13.80 -38.37
C LEU A 88 -6.55 -13.94 -39.57
N ALA A 89 -5.29 -13.51 -39.42
CA ALA A 89 -4.27 -13.60 -40.47
C ALA A 89 -3.79 -15.04 -40.72
N LYS A 90 -3.70 -15.87 -39.66
CA LYS A 90 -3.22 -17.26 -39.75
C LYS A 90 -4.19 -18.23 -39.04
N ARG A 91 -4.93 -19.01 -39.84
CA ARG A 91 -5.87 -20.05 -39.34
C ARG A 91 -5.25 -21.13 -38.45
N ARG A 92 -3.92 -21.31 -38.45
CA ARG A 92 -3.18 -22.31 -37.65
C ARG A 92 -2.16 -21.67 -36.71
N VAL A 93 -2.47 -20.49 -36.16
CA VAL A 93 -1.62 -19.88 -35.13
C VAL A 93 -1.74 -20.66 -33.81
N THR A 94 -0.64 -20.84 -33.11
CA THR A 94 -0.59 -21.50 -31.80
C THR A 94 -0.57 -20.48 -30.66
N ILE A 95 -0.95 -20.91 -29.45
CA ILE A 95 -0.95 -20.04 -28.27
C ILE A 95 0.47 -19.54 -27.96
N ASP A 96 1.50 -20.37 -28.14
CA ASP A 96 2.90 -19.99 -27.91
C ASP A 96 3.38 -18.91 -28.89
N GLU A 97 2.93 -18.96 -30.14
CA GLU A 97 3.23 -17.93 -31.14
C GLU A 97 2.56 -16.59 -30.80
N VAL A 98 1.35 -16.60 -30.24
CA VAL A 98 0.65 -15.39 -29.78
C VAL A 98 1.21 -14.86 -28.46
N ALA A 99 1.73 -15.72 -27.60
CA ALA A 99 2.35 -15.31 -26.34
C ALA A 99 3.77 -14.75 -26.51
N SER A 100 4.43 -15.06 -27.63
CA SER A 100 5.80 -14.65 -27.94
C SER A 100 5.88 -13.45 -28.91
N SER A 101 4.74 -12.85 -29.28
CA SER A 101 4.67 -11.71 -30.20
C SER A 101 4.87 -10.34 -29.54
#